data_AF-A0A945HV34-F1
#
_entry.id   AF-A0A945HV34-F1
#
_cell.length_a   1.000
_cell.length_b   1.000
_cell.length_c   1.000
_cell.angle_alpha   90.00
_cell.angle_beta   90.00
_cell.angle_gamma   90.00
#
_symmetry.space_group_name_H-M   'P 1'
#
loop_
_entity.id
_entity.type
_entity.pdbx_description
1 polymer ?
#
loop_
_entity_poly.entity_id
_entity_poly.type
_entity_poly.pdbx_seq_one_letter_code
_entity_poly.pdbx_strand_id
1 'polypeptide(L)'
;MTSIDKILLNSAKFDDPQKTANFIGQFKELYKIPLFKIGLDAILTKAEIGNVEFVMEQKNSAERLHGCCISSNKSKFNKIFKVFTKELNHVIKIQTLDIHILAHEIAHALEKESKLDINKDFSTAINLDMQYVQSGHVLIQNAIRQILFKELELYDKAQHASELLARYFELLARSKEIGGYSSDFHFRYNEITSIFVNTTKWIEQVFNESLKASVRDHINILSKNIKFDAALGNFARKEKKIHLNKKPNWSNATKSIFSANEAQTKIGTSNSKKLDKNE
;
A
#
# COMPACT_ATOMS: atom_id res chain seq x y z
N MET A 1 -8.01 -28.89 13.24
CA MET A 1 -8.05 -27.41 13.30
C MET A 1 -7.40 -26.85 12.04
N THR A 2 -8.01 -25.86 11.41
CA THR A 2 -7.44 -25.14 10.25
C THR A 2 -6.34 -24.19 10.76
N SER A 3 -5.15 -24.19 10.15
CA SER A 3 -4.10 -23.19 10.42
C SER A 3 -4.24 -21.98 9.49
N ILE A 4 -3.65 -20.85 9.85
CA ILE A 4 -3.57 -19.67 8.96
C ILE A 4 -2.94 -20.03 7.62
N ASP A 5 -1.87 -20.83 7.65
CA ASP A 5 -1.19 -21.31 6.45
C ASP A 5 -2.16 -22.06 5.52
N LYS A 6 -3.07 -22.88 6.07
CA LYS A 6 -4.09 -23.60 5.27
C LYS A 6 -5.15 -22.66 4.68
N ILE A 7 -5.57 -21.63 5.42
CA ILE A 7 -6.50 -20.61 4.92
C ILE A 7 -5.87 -19.88 3.73
N LEU A 8 -4.65 -19.38 3.92
CA LEU A 8 -3.92 -18.64 2.91
C LEU A 8 -3.63 -19.51 1.68
N LEU A 9 -3.20 -20.76 1.87
CA LEU A 9 -2.97 -21.73 0.80
C LEU A 9 -4.22 -21.94 -0.08
N ASN A 10 -5.41 -22.04 0.54
CA ASN A 10 -6.65 -22.23 -0.21
C ASN A 10 -7.09 -20.98 -0.98
N SER A 11 -6.76 -19.79 -0.45
CA SER A 11 -7.08 -18.50 -1.07
C SER A 11 -6.08 -18.04 -2.13
N ALA A 12 -4.85 -18.55 -2.12
CA ALA A 12 -3.83 -18.21 -3.10
C ALA A 12 -4.02 -19.03 -4.39
N LYS A 13 -4.14 -18.35 -5.52
CA LYS A 13 -4.23 -18.93 -6.87
C LYS A 13 -2.93 -18.67 -7.64
N PHE A 14 -1.82 -19.15 -7.10
CA PHE A 14 -0.51 -19.03 -7.75
C PHE A 14 -0.09 -20.37 -8.33
N ASP A 15 0.51 -20.31 -9.52
CA ASP A 15 0.92 -21.50 -10.26
C ASP A 15 2.21 -22.15 -9.71
N ASP A 16 2.90 -21.47 -8.78
CA ASP A 16 4.20 -21.90 -8.24
C ASP A 16 4.13 -22.08 -6.71
N PRO A 17 4.36 -23.32 -6.20
CA PRO A 17 4.38 -23.60 -4.76
C PRO A 17 5.37 -22.75 -3.96
N GLN A 18 6.52 -22.38 -4.54
CA GLN A 18 7.51 -21.53 -3.87
C GLN A 18 6.98 -20.11 -3.70
N LYS A 19 6.28 -19.58 -4.70
CA LYS A 19 5.64 -18.26 -4.61
C LYS A 19 4.53 -18.26 -3.58
N THR A 20 3.75 -19.33 -3.50
CA THR A 20 2.74 -19.51 -2.45
C THR A 20 3.35 -19.53 -1.05
N ALA A 21 4.45 -20.27 -0.86
CA ALA A 21 5.17 -20.28 0.41
C ALA A 21 5.72 -18.89 0.78
N ASN A 22 6.32 -18.19 -0.19
CA ASN A 22 6.82 -16.83 0.01
C ASN A 22 5.69 -15.86 0.38
N PHE A 23 4.53 -15.96 -0.27
CA PHE A 23 3.36 -15.14 0.02
C PHE A 23 2.82 -15.37 1.42
N ILE A 24 2.68 -16.64 1.83
CA ILE A 24 2.24 -16.97 3.19
C ILE A 24 3.21 -16.36 4.21
N GLY A 25 4.52 -16.46 3.94
CA GLY A 25 5.56 -15.81 4.74
C GLY A 25 5.37 -14.30 4.83
N GLN A 26 5.24 -13.61 3.69
CA GLN A 26 5.06 -12.16 3.64
C GLN A 26 3.76 -11.70 4.32
N PHE A 27 2.64 -12.41 4.09
CA PHE A 27 1.38 -12.10 4.76
C PHE A 27 1.52 -12.19 6.29
N LYS A 28 2.23 -13.21 6.79
CA LYS A 28 2.47 -13.37 8.23
C LYS A 28 3.37 -12.26 8.77
N GLU A 29 4.39 -11.84 8.01
CA GLU A 29 5.28 -10.75 8.42
C GLU A 29 4.54 -9.42 8.64
N LEU A 30 3.43 -9.16 7.93
CA LEU A 30 2.58 -8.00 8.19
C LEU A 30 2.03 -7.94 9.64
N TYR A 31 1.84 -9.09 10.31
CA TYR A 31 1.41 -9.12 11.72
C TYR A 31 2.43 -8.54 12.70
N LYS A 32 3.67 -8.26 12.29
CA LYS A 32 4.64 -7.56 13.12
C LYS A 32 4.24 -6.11 13.40
N ILE A 33 3.37 -5.54 12.57
CA ILE A 33 2.79 -4.22 12.77
C ILE A 33 1.43 -4.37 13.48
N PRO A 34 1.31 -3.95 14.75
CA PRO A 34 0.08 -4.15 15.52
C PRO A 34 -1.16 -3.54 14.85
N LEU A 35 -0.98 -2.40 14.17
CA LEU A 35 -2.05 -1.70 13.47
C LEU A 35 -2.73 -2.56 12.39
N PHE A 36 -2.00 -3.51 11.79
CA PHE A 36 -2.52 -4.38 10.74
C PHE A 36 -3.36 -5.54 11.27
N LYS A 37 -3.21 -5.91 12.55
CA LYS A 37 -3.74 -7.17 13.08
C LYS A 37 -5.23 -7.37 12.79
N ILE A 38 -6.07 -6.41 13.15
CA ILE A 38 -7.53 -6.52 12.98
C ILE A 38 -7.91 -6.61 11.50
N GLY A 39 -7.28 -5.80 10.65
CA GLY A 39 -7.46 -5.87 9.20
C GLY A 39 -7.06 -7.24 8.64
N LEU A 40 -5.88 -7.75 8.98
CA LEU A 40 -5.42 -9.06 8.51
C LEU A 40 -6.32 -10.20 9.01
N ASP A 41 -6.83 -10.12 10.24
CA ASP A 41 -7.79 -11.09 10.78
C ASP A 41 -9.13 -11.06 10.01
N ALA A 42 -9.59 -9.86 9.62
CA ALA A 42 -10.79 -9.70 8.79
C ALA A 42 -10.58 -10.30 7.40
N ILE A 43 -9.42 -10.05 6.77
CA ILE A 43 -9.04 -10.67 5.49
C ILE A 43 -8.97 -12.19 5.60
N LEU A 44 -8.35 -12.74 6.65
CA LEU A 44 -8.30 -14.18 6.87
C LEU A 44 -9.70 -14.79 7.05
N THR A 45 -10.58 -14.09 7.76
CA THR A 45 -11.97 -14.53 7.91
C THR A 45 -12.67 -14.61 6.56
N LYS A 46 -12.46 -13.61 5.70
CA LYS A 46 -13.01 -13.59 4.33
C LYS A 46 -12.39 -14.63 3.42
N ALA A 47 -11.08 -14.87 3.53
CA ALA A 47 -10.37 -15.90 2.81
C ALA A 47 -10.87 -17.30 3.19
N GLU A 48 -11.10 -17.57 4.48
CA GLU A 48 -11.61 -18.85 4.97
C GLU A 48 -12.97 -19.21 4.37
N ILE A 49 -13.85 -18.21 4.16
CA ILE A 49 -15.17 -18.42 3.56
C ILE A 49 -15.19 -18.32 2.03
N GLY A 50 -14.02 -18.20 1.39
CA GLY A 50 -13.87 -18.12 -0.06
C GLY A 50 -14.36 -16.81 -0.67
N ASN A 51 -14.29 -15.71 0.08
CA ASN A 51 -14.64 -14.36 -0.38
C ASN A 51 -13.40 -13.46 -0.60
N VAL A 52 -12.20 -13.96 -0.38
CA VAL A 52 -10.94 -13.31 -0.76
C VAL A 52 -10.11 -14.33 -1.50
N GLU A 53 -9.59 -13.93 -2.65
CA GLU A 53 -8.60 -14.69 -3.43
C GLU A 53 -7.39 -13.81 -3.71
N PHE A 54 -6.20 -14.41 -3.66
CA PHE A 54 -4.95 -13.76 -4.03
C PHE A 54 -4.47 -14.35 -5.34
N VAL A 55 -4.26 -13.51 -6.34
CA VAL A 55 -3.88 -13.92 -7.69
C VAL A 55 -2.57 -13.23 -8.08
N MET A 56 -1.68 -13.97 -8.70
CA MET A 56 -0.46 -13.41 -9.26
C MET A 56 -0.63 -13.27 -10.76
N GLU A 57 -0.66 -12.03 -11.26
CA GLU A 57 -0.76 -11.77 -12.69
C GLU A 57 0.63 -11.52 -13.28
N GLN A 58 0.84 -11.98 -14.51
CA GLN A 58 2.08 -11.66 -15.21
C GLN A 58 2.13 -10.16 -15.48
N LYS A 59 3.26 -9.54 -15.12
CA LYS A 59 3.51 -8.12 -15.37
C LYS A 59 3.37 -7.82 -16.86
N ASN A 60 2.32 -7.13 -17.25
CA ASN A 60 2.25 -6.52 -18.57
C ASN A 60 3.16 -5.28 -18.54
N SER A 61 4.15 -5.21 -19.43
CA SER A 61 5.09 -4.08 -19.50
C SER A 61 4.43 -2.72 -19.77
N ALA A 62 3.16 -2.69 -20.20
CA ALA A 62 2.38 -1.48 -20.37
C ALA A 62 1.64 -1.02 -19.09
N GLU A 63 1.48 -1.89 -18.09
CA GLU A 63 0.78 -1.56 -16.85
C GLU A 63 1.75 -0.97 -15.82
N ARG A 64 1.41 0.23 -15.33
CA ARG A 64 2.17 0.93 -14.27
C ARG A 64 1.79 0.47 -12.86
N LEU A 65 0.63 -0.19 -12.72
CA LEU A 65 0.13 -0.63 -11.43
C LEU A 65 0.81 -1.95 -11.03
N HIS A 66 1.34 -2.00 -9.82
CA HIS A 66 2.04 -3.18 -9.30
C HIS A 66 1.09 -4.23 -8.70
N GLY A 67 -0.19 -3.89 -8.58
CA GLY A 67 -1.29 -4.72 -8.12
C GLY A 67 -2.63 -4.04 -8.37
N CYS A 68 -3.73 -4.74 -8.07
CA CYS A 68 -5.04 -4.12 -7.91
C CYS A 68 -5.99 -4.99 -7.07
N CYS A 69 -6.89 -4.36 -6.33
CA CYS A 69 -7.97 -5.04 -5.60
C CYS A 69 -9.34 -4.85 -6.28
N ILE A 70 -9.84 -5.92 -6.89
CA ILE A 70 -11.16 -5.94 -7.54
C ILE A 70 -12.19 -6.49 -6.55
N SER A 71 -13.29 -5.77 -6.36
CA SER A 71 -14.35 -6.19 -5.44
C SER A 71 -15.69 -6.26 -6.15
N SER A 72 -16.45 -7.33 -5.88
CA SER A 72 -17.76 -7.57 -6.49
C SER A 72 -18.75 -8.09 -5.46
N ASN A 73 -20.03 -7.84 -5.68
CA ASN A 73 -21.08 -8.39 -4.84
C ASN A 73 -21.44 -9.79 -5.32
N LYS A 74 -21.30 -10.78 -4.44
CA LYS A 74 -21.74 -12.16 -4.66
C LYS A 74 -22.99 -12.40 -3.84
N SER A 75 -24.09 -12.74 -4.51
CA SER A 75 -25.32 -13.16 -3.83
C SER A 75 -25.16 -14.62 -3.38
N LYS A 76 -25.29 -14.87 -2.07
CA LYS A 76 -25.40 -16.22 -1.52
C LYS A 76 -26.81 -16.43 -0.98
N PHE A 77 -27.41 -17.55 -1.32
CA PHE A 77 -28.70 -17.93 -0.75
C PHE A 77 -28.51 -18.48 0.65
N ASN A 78 -29.02 -17.78 1.66
CA ASN A 78 -29.05 -18.28 3.02
C ASN A 78 -30.22 -19.24 3.18
N LYS A 79 -29.92 -20.55 3.26
CA LYS A 79 -30.94 -21.61 3.38
C LYS A 79 -31.78 -21.51 4.66
N ILE A 80 -31.22 -20.98 5.74
CA ILE A 80 -31.87 -20.89 7.05
C ILE A 80 -32.92 -19.77 7.04
N PHE A 81 -32.53 -18.59 6.57
CA PHE A 81 -33.42 -17.42 6.52
C PHE A 81 -34.23 -17.33 5.21
N LYS A 82 -33.97 -18.21 4.24
CA LYS A 82 -34.54 -18.18 2.87
C LYS A 82 -34.37 -16.83 2.17
N VAL A 83 -33.28 -16.11 2.46
CA VAL A 83 -32.98 -14.78 1.91
C VAL A 83 -31.65 -14.81 1.19
N PHE A 84 -31.53 -14.05 0.09
CA PHE A 84 -30.25 -13.79 -0.56
C PHE A 84 -29.49 -12.71 0.20
N THR A 85 -28.34 -13.09 0.77
CA THR A 85 -27.40 -12.14 1.37
C THR A 85 -26.35 -11.78 0.33
N LYS A 86 -26.10 -10.48 0.14
CA LYS A 86 -24.99 -9.98 -0.67
C LYS A 86 -23.74 -9.95 0.20
N GLU A 87 -22.72 -10.65 -0.23
CA GLU A 87 -21.39 -10.60 0.39
C GLU A 87 -20.40 -9.99 -0.60
N LEU A 88 -19.50 -9.14 -0.10
CA LEU A 88 -18.38 -8.66 -0.89
C LEU A 88 -17.38 -9.79 -1.08
N ASN A 89 -16.98 -9.98 -2.33
CA ASN A 89 -15.90 -10.84 -2.76
C ASN A 89 -14.75 -9.98 -3.28
N HIS A 90 -13.51 -10.27 -2.88
CA HIS A 90 -12.32 -9.55 -3.31
C HIS A 90 -11.37 -10.47 -4.05
N VAL A 91 -10.84 -9.99 -5.16
CA VAL A 91 -9.72 -10.59 -5.87
C VAL A 91 -8.57 -9.61 -5.76
N ILE A 92 -7.57 -9.96 -4.95
CA ILE A 92 -6.36 -9.18 -4.72
C ILE A 92 -5.30 -9.68 -5.70
N LYS A 93 -4.99 -8.84 -6.69
CA LYS A 93 -4.02 -9.13 -7.73
C LYS A 93 -2.70 -8.47 -7.40
N ILE A 94 -1.61 -9.23 -7.46
CA ILE A 94 -0.25 -8.73 -7.28
C ILE A 94 0.61 -9.14 -8.48
N GLN A 95 1.35 -8.20 -9.06
CA GLN A 95 2.25 -8.51 -10.20
C GLN A 95 3.64 -8.91 -9.73
N THR A 96 4.05 -8.45 -8.55
CA THR A 96 5.32 -8.79 -7.92
C THR A 96 5.05 -9.10 -6.46
N LEU A 97 5.68 -10.16 -5.96
CA LEU A 97 5.49 -10.60 -4.58
C LEU A 97 6.33 -9.75 -3.65
N ASP A 98 5.86 -8.52 -3.40
CA ASP A 98 6.43 -7.62 -2.41
C ASP A 98 5.42 -7.33 -1.30
N ILE A 99 5.91 -7.35 -0.06
CA ILE A 99 5.09 -7.22 1.14
C ILE A 99 4.40 -5.87 1.24
N HIS A 100 5.02 -4.80 0.75
CA HIS A 100 4.42 -3.46 0.80
C HIS A 100 3.30 -3.30 -0.24
N ILE A 101 3.47 -3.88 -1.44
CA ILE A 101 2.39 -3.97 -2.44
C ILE A 101 1.24 -4.80 -1.86
N LEU A 102 1.55 -5.94 -1.23
CA LEU A 102 0.52 -6.77 -0.60
C LEU A 102 -0.27 -5.99 0.47
N ALA A 103 0.41 -5.21 1.32
CA ALA A 103 -0.25 -4.37 2.31
C ALA A 103 -1.16 -3.30 1.67
N HIS A 104 -0.70 -2.67 0.59
CA HIS A 104 -1.46 -1.70 -0.19
C HIS A 104 -2.77 -2.30 -0.73
N GLU A 105 -2.69 -3.44 -1.42
CA GLU A 105 -3.89 -4.06 -2.01
C GLU A 105 -4.86 -4.60 -0.95
N ILE A 106 -4.33 -5.11 0.16
CA ILE A 106 -5.15 -5.51 1.31
C ILE A 106 -5.90 -4.31 1.88
N ALA A 107 -5.28 -3.13 1.96
CA ALA A 107 -5.92 -1.93 2.48
C ALA A 107 -7.12 -1.51 1.63
N HIS A 108 -7.06 -1.62 0.30
CA HIS A 108 -8.23 -1.38 -0.57
C HIS A 108 -9.37 -2.38 -0.32
N ALA A 109 -9.05 -3.66 -0.07
CA ALA A 109 -10.08 -4.63 0.29
C ALA A 109 -10.74 -4.26 1.63
N LEU A 110 -9.92 -3.88 2.62
CA LEU A 110 -10.37 -3.48 3.96
C LEU A 110 -11.19 -2.20 3.96
N GLU A 111 -10.84 -1.22 3.14
CA GLU A 111 -11.62 0.00 2.94
C GLU A 111 -13.08 -0.34 2.62
N LYS A 112 -13.28 -1.22 1.63
CA LYS A 112 -14.63 -1.63 1.20
C LYS A 112 -15.36 -2.45 2.27
N GLU A 113 -14.63 -3.28 3.01
CA GLU A 113 -15.21 -4.05 4.12
C GLU A 113 -15.59 -3.17 5.33
N SER A 114 -14.86 -2.09 5.56
CA SER A 114 -15.11 -1.14 6.65
C SER A 114 -16.46 -0.42 6.50
N LYS A 115 -16.94 -0.24 5.26
CA LYS A 115 -18.13 0.53 4.89
C LYS A 115 -18.11 1.99 5.39
N LEU A 116 -16.92 2.51 5.69
CA LEU A 116 -16.73 3.88 6.14
C LEU A 116 -16.66 4.84 4.93
N ASP A 117 -17.15 6.05 5.13
CA ASP A 117 -16.93 7.16 4.19
C ASP A 117 -15.57 7.80 4.50
N ILE A 118 -14.51 7.28 3.86
CA ILE A 118 -13.13 7.72 4.13
C ILE A 118 -12.82 9.13 3.62
N ASN A 119 -13.69 9.73 2.79
CA ASN A 119 -13.47 11.07 2.26
C ASN A 119 -13.60 12.17 3.32
N LYS A 120 -14.12 11.84 4.51
CA LYS A 120 -14.35 12.78 5.61
C LYS A 120 -13.26 12.67 6.67
N ASP A 121 -13.47 11.80 7.65
CA ASP A 121 -12.69 11.79 8.88
C ASP A 121 -11.25 11.33 8.63
N PHE A 122 -11.05 10.34 7.76
CA PHE A 122 -9.73 9.90 7.36
C PHE A 122 -8.97 10.99 6.59
N SER A 123 -9.59 11.58 5.56
CA SER A 123 -9.00 12.70 4.81
C SER A 123 -8.58 13.86 5.72
N THR A 124 -9.40 14.18 6.73
CA THR A 124 -9.08 15.23 7.70
C THR A 124 -7.87 14.83 8.55
N ALA A 125 -7.86 13.62 9.10
CA ALA A 125 -6.78 13.12 9.94
C ALA A 125 -5.43 13.10 9.19
N ILE A 126 -5.40 12.56 7.97
CA ILE A 126 -4.16 12.46 7.22
C ILE A 126 -3.65 13.81 6.73
N ASN A 127 -4.53 14.73 6.34
CA ASN A 127 -4.13 16.08 5.93
C ASN A 127 -3.57 16.89 7.09
N LEU A 128 -4.07 16.70 8.32
CA LEU A 128 -3.49 17.32 9.52
C LEU A 128 -2.08 16.81 9.77
N ASP A 129 -1.85 15.50 9.69
CA ASP A 129 -0.53 14.91 9.89
C ASP A 129 0.46 15.30 8.78
N MET A 130 -0.02 15.43 7.54
CA MET A 130 0.81 15.82 6.39
C MET A 130 1.48 17.18 6.53
N GLN A 131 0.93 18.09 7.35
CA GLN A 131 1.53 19.39 7.64
C GLN A 131 2.85 19.27 8.42
N TYR A 132 3.03 18.19 9.17
CA TYR A 132 4.19 17.96 10.03
C TYR A 132 5.26 17.08 9.38
N VAL A 133 5.11 16.67 8.12
CA VAL A 133 6.07 15.78 7.43
C VAL A 133 7.49 16.35 7.46
N GLN A 134 7.65 17.67 7.39
CA GLN A 134 8.95 18.34 7.39
C GLN A 134 9.70 18.24 8.73
N SER A 135 9.05 17.84 9.83
CA SER A 135 9.72 17.68 11.13
C SER A 135 10.40 16.32 11.30
N GLY A 136 10.17 15.38 10.38
CA GLY A 136 10.79 14.04 10.42
C GLY A 136 12.24 14.01 9.93
N HIS A 137 12.93 12.90 10.16
CA HIS A 137 14.28 12.67 9.59
C HIS A 137 14.22 12.62 8.04
N VAL A 138 15.27 13.07 7.35
CA VAL A 138 15.30 13.19 5.86
C VAL A 138 14.88 11.91 5.13
N LEU A 139 15.28 10.74 5.64
CA LEU A 139 14.88 9.46 5.03
C LEU A 139 13.36 9.20 5.13
N ILE A 140 12.74 9.60 6.25
CA ILE A 140 11.29 9.50 6.45
C ILE A 140 10.57 10.50 5.54
N GLN A 141 11.08 11.74 5.44
CA GLN A 141 10.54 12.74 4.53
C GLN A 141 10.56 12.25 3.08
N ASN A 142 11.68 11.63 2.66
CA ASN A 142 11.81 11.07 1.31
C ASN A 142 10.82 9.92 1.07
N ALA A 143 10.64 9.03 2.06
CA ALA A 143 9.66 7.95 1.97
C ALA A 143 8.24 8.48 1.79
N ILE A 144 7.83 9.41 2.67
CA ILE A 144 6.52 10.05 2.62
C ILE A 144 6.33 10.76 1.28
N ARG A 145 7.33 11.52 0.83
CA ARG A 145 7.23 12.26 -0.44
C ARG A 145 7.10 11.35 -1.65
N GLN A 146 7.82 10.22 -1.64
CA GLN A 146 7.72 9.25 -2.71
C GLN A 146 6.35 8.56 -2.70
N ILE A 147 5.94 8.00 -1.56
CA ILE A 147 4.81 7.08 -1.45
C ILE A 147 3.47 7.81 -1.36
N LEU A 148 3.39 8.89 -0.56
CA LEU A 148 2.14 9.59 -0.29
C LEU A 148 1.89 10.80 -1.20
N PHE A 149 2.91 11.32 -1.90
CA PHE A 149 2.74 12.44 -2.83
C PHE A 149 2.98 12.04 -4.28
N LYS A 150 4.21 11.65 -4.65
CA LYS A 150 4.56 11.40 -6.06
C LYS A 150 3.77 10.24 -6.67
N GLU A 151 3.58 9.16 -5.93
CA GLU A 151 2.82 8.01 -6.44
C GLU A 151 1.32 8.29 -6.47
N LEU A 152 0.81 9.15 -5.58
CA LEU A 152 -0.59 9.58 -5.57
C LEU A 152 -0.95 10.45 -6.79
N GLU A 153 -0.01 11.25 -7.29
CA GLU A 153 -0.19 12.10 -8.48
C GLU A 153 -0.54 11.32 -9.75
N LEU A 154 -0.32 10.00 -9.77
CA LEU A 154 -0.64 9.12 -10.89
C LEU A 154 -2.13 8.76 -10.99
N TYR A 155 -2.93 9.08 -9.96
CA TYR A 155 -4.33 8.69 -9.84
C TYR A 155 -5.28 9.88 -9.97
N ASP A 156 -6.51 9.60 -10.38
CA ASP A 156 -7.57 10.60 -10.45
C ASP A 156 -7.90 11.13 -9.05
N LYS A 157 -8.21 12.43 -8.95
CA LYS A 157 -8.53 13.09 -7.66
C LYS A 157 -9.66 12.39 -6.88
N ALA A 158 -10.62 11.78 -7.59
CA ALA A 158 -11.72 11.04 -6.98
C ALA A 158 -11.26 9.76 -6.24
N GLN A 159 -10.07 9.24 -6.55
CA GLN A 159 -9.49 8.04 -5.95
C GLN A 159 -8.49 8.38 -4.82
N HIS A 160 -8.11 9.64 -4.66
CA HIS A 160 -7.01 10.04 -3.77
C HIS A 160 -7.19 9.61 -2.32
N ALA A 161 -8.40 9.66 -1.75
CA ALA A 161 -8.59 9.22 -0.37
C ALA A 161 -8.36 7.71 -0.20
N SER A 162 -8.87 6.89 -1.14
CA SER A 162 -8.68 5.43 -1.15
C SER A 162 -7.21 5.07 -1.31
N GLU A 163 -6.53 5.72 -2.26
CA GLU A 163 -5.10 5.55 -2.48
C GLU A 163 -4.27 6.01 -1.27
N LEU A 164 -4.58 7.16 -0.67
CA LEU A 164 -3.88 7.64 0.52
C LEU A 164 -3.98 6.67 1.68
N LEU A 165 -5.14 6.06 1.89
CA LEU A 165 -5.31 5.00 2.88
C LEU A 165 -4.39 3.82 2.56
N ALA A 166 -4.44 3.30 1.34
CA ALA A 166 -3.63 2.15 0.93
C ALA A 166 -2.12 2.44 1.00
N ARG A 167 -1.70 3.63 0.57
CA ARG A 167 -0.31 4.10 0.64
C ARG A 167 0.16 4.33 2.07
N TYR A 168 -0.72 4.69 3.01
CA TYR A 168 -0.37 4.75 4.43
C TYR A 168 -0.01 3.36 4.97
N PHE A 169 -0.81 2.33 4.65
CA PHE A 169 -0.48 0.94 4.99
C PHE A 169 0.80 0.47 4.28
N GLU A 170 1.01 0.84 3.02
CA GLU A 170 2.25 0.56 2.30
C GLU A 170 3.48 1.17 3.02
N LEU A 171 3.38 2.43 3.44
CA LEU A 171 4.44 3.13 4.15
C LEU A 171 4.80 2.38 5.44
N LEU A 172 3.81 1.96 6.23
CA LEU A 172 4.04 1.16 7.44
C LEU A 172 4.68 -0.20 7.12
N ALA A 173 4.30 -0.83 6.00
CA ALA A 173 4.86 -2.10 5.56
C ALA A 173 6.34 -2.02 5.13
N ARG A 174 6.84 -0.83 4.81
CA ARG A 174 8.25 -0.58 4.49
C ARG A 174 9.14 -0.33 5.72
N SER A 175 8.58 -0.36 6.93
CA SER A 175 9.33 -0.20 8.17
C SER A 175 10.35 -1.33 8.42
N LYS A 176 11.34 -1.07 9.27
CA LYS A 176 12.39 -2.03 9.67
C LYS A 176 11.83 -3.27 10.37
N GLU A 177 10.70 -3.16 11.04
CA GLU A 177 10.01 -4.27 11.71
C GLU A 177 9.64 -5.38 10.71
N ILE A 178 9.34 -5.00 9.46
CA ILE A 178 9.04 -5.92 8.36
C ILE A 178 10.26 -6.11 7.44
N GLY A 179 10.77 -5.04 6.85
CA GLY A 179 11.80 -5.09 5.80
C GLY A 179 13.23 -5.30 6.32
N GLY A 180 13.44 -5.27 7.64
CA GLY A 180 14.75 -5.36 8.27
C GLY A 180 15.69 -4.22 7.86
N TYR A 181 17.00 -4.48 7.94
CA TYR A 181 18.04 -3.53 7.49
C TYR A 181 18.11 -3.35 5.97
N SER A 182 17.33 -4.12 5.20
CA SER A 182 17.23 -3.99 3.75
C SER A 182 16.11 -3.06 3.30
N SER A 183 15.35 -2.44 4.23
CA SER A 183 14.29 -1.51 3.85
C SER A 183 14.86 -0.25 3.19
N ASP A 184 14.25 0.20 2.10
CA ASP A 184 14.81 1.28 1.27
C ASP A 184 14.98 2.59 2.05
N PHE A 185 14.09 2.82 3.02
CA PHE A 185 13.99 4.08 3.76
C PHE A 185 14.48 3.99 5.22
N HIS A 186 14.82 2.79 5.71
CA HIS A 186 15.45 2.57 7.02
C HIS A 186 14.75 3.21 8.25
N PHE A 187 13.45 3.47 8.21
CA PHE A 187 12.68 3.94 9.36
C PHE A 187 12.00 2.79 10.11
N ARG A 188 11.64 3.03 11.37
CA ARG A 188 10.82 2.15 12.21
C ARG A 188 9.36 2.56 12.16
N TYR A 189 8.48 1.62 12.45
CA TYR A 189 7.04 1.81 12.55
C TYR A 189 6.66 2.99 13.47
N ASN A 190 7.27 3.07 14.66
CA ASN A 190 6.95 4.12 15.65
C ASN A 190 7.34 5.53 15.18
N GLU A 191 8.37 5.65 14.33
CA GLU A 191 8.76 6.93 13.76
C GLU A 191 7.68 7.45 12.79
N ILE A 192 7.07 6.55 12.00
CA ILE A 192 5.96 6.92 11.10
C ILE A 192 4.70 7.27 11.90
N THR A 193 4.30 6.44 12.87
CA THR A 193 3.08 6.71 13.65
C THR A 193 3.20 7.93 14.55
N SER A 194 4.42 8.33 14.93
CA SER A 194 4.66 9.60 15.65
C SER A 194 4.45 10.84 14.78
N ILE A 195 4.57 10.72 13.46
CA ILE A 195 4.25 11.79 12.51
C ILE A 195 2.76 11.74 12.17
N PHE A 196 2.23 10.53 11.94
CA PHE A 196 0.84 10.28 11.56
C PHE A 196 -0.06 9.97 12.77
N VAL A 197 -0.02 10.83 13.79
CA VAL A 197 -0.72 10.59 15.07
C VAL A 197 -2.24 10.57 14.88
N ASN A 198 -2.79 11.53 14.13
CA ASN A 198 -4.24 11.60 13.92
C ASN A 198 -4.72 10.43 13.05
N THR A 199 -3.97 10.11 12.01
CA THR A 199 -4.26 8.99 11.10
C THR A 199 -4.19 7.67 11.85
N THR A 200 -3.13 7.43 12.63
CA THR A 200 -3.00 6.21 13.44
C THR A 200 -4.16 6.06 14.40
N LYS A 201 -4.52 7.13 15.10
CA LYS A 201 -5.66 7.15 16.03
C LYS A 201 -6.98 6.84 15.32
N TRP A 202 -7.22 7.43 14.15
CA TRP A 202 -8.41 7.14 13.35
C TRP A 202 -8.45 5.66 12.92
N ILE A 203 -7.31 5.10 12.48
CA ILE A 203 -7.23 3.69 12.13
C ILE A 203 -7.56 2.80 13.33
N GLU A 204 -7.00 3.08 14.50
CA GLU A 204 -7.24 2.26 15.69
C GLU A 204 -8.68 2.34 16.19
N GLN A 205 -9.22 3.56 16.26
CA GLN A 205 -10.48 3.84 16.96
C GLN A 205 -11.72 3.81 16.08
N VAL A 206 -11.56 3.91 14.76
CA VAL A 206 -12.67 3.97 13.81
C VAL A 206 -12.56 2.84 12.79
N PHE A 207 -11.45 2.79 12.05
CA PHE A 207 -11.29 1.82 10.97
C PHE A 207 -11.23 0.38 11.49
N ASN A 208 -10.37 0.10 12.46
CA ASN A 208 -10.24 -1.24 13.03
C ASN A 208 -11.49 -1.63 13.83
N GLU A 209 -12.13 -0.69 14.53
CA GLU A 209 -13.39 -0.97 15.24
C GLU A 209 -14.51 -1.41 14.29
N SER A 210 -14.65 -0.79 13.11
CA SER A 210 -15.68 -1.18 12.14
C SER A 210 -15.46 -2.59 11.58
N LEU A 211 -14.21 -3.06 11.54
CA LEU A 211 -13.83 -4.38 11.05
C LEU A 211 -13.97 -5.50 12.10
N LYS A 212 -13.91 -5.20 13.40
CA LYS A 212 -13.90 -6.21 14.47
C LYS A 212 -15.07 -7.20 14.39
N ALA A 213 -16.27 -6.72 14.11
CA ALA A 213 -17.46 -7.56 14.01
C ALA A 213 -17.39 -8.60 12.88
N SER A 214 -16.52 -8.38 11.89
CA SER A 214 -16.29 -9.32 10.80
C SER A 214 -15.27 -10.40 11.11
N VAL A 215 -14.51 -10.28 12.21
CA VAL A 215 -13.46 -11.23 12.59
C VAL A 215 -14.06 -12.41 13.35
N ARG A 216 -13.81 -13.63 12.88
CA ARG A 216 -14.19 -14.83 13.63
C ARG A 216 -13.26 -15.07 14.82
N ASP A 217 -13.84 -15.49 15.95
CA ASP A 217 -13.09 -15.73 17.20
C ASP A 217 -11.91 -16.68 17.02
N HIS A 218 -12.08 -17.77 16.26
CA HIS A 218 -11.00 -18.73 16.04
C HIS A 218 -9.87 -18.14 15.19
N ILE A 219 -10.14 -17.23 14.26
CA ILE A 219 -9.10 -16.53 13.49
C ILE A 219 -8.27 -15.65 14.43
N ASN A 220 -8.92 -14.90 15.32
CA ASN A 220 -8.24 -14.10 16.33
C ASN A 220 -7.37 -14.96 17.28
N ILE A 221 -7.81 -16.18 17.60
CA ILE A 221 -7.01 -17.13 18.39
C ILE A 221 -5.81 -17.65 17.58
N LEU A 222 -6.01 -18.01 16.31
CA LEU A 222 -4.95 -18.49 15.44
C LEU A 222 -3.87 -17.42 15.21
N SER A 223 -4.28 -16.16 14.97
CA SER A 223 -3.35 -15.08 14.65
C SER A 223 -2.49 -14.63 15.83
N LYS A 224 -3.00 -14.72 17.06
CA LYS A 224 -2.20 -14.52 18.29
C LYS A 224 -1.03 -15.50 18.42
N ASN A 225 -1.11 -16.66 17.78
CA ASN A 225 -0.11 -17.72 17.86
C ASN A 225 0.82 -17.76 16.63
N ILE A 226 0.80 -16.74 15.76
CA ILE A 226 1.74 -16.65 14.64
C ILE A 226 3.15 -16.58 15.20
N LYS A 227 3.97 -17.56 14.81
CA LYS A 227 5.41 -17.53 15.02
C LYS A 227 6.06 -16.81 13.84
N PHE A 228 6.82 -15.77 14.13
CA PHE A 228 7.64 -15.10 13.14
C PHE A 228 8.95 -15.88 12.99
N ASP A 229 9.20 -16.36 11.79
CA ASP A 229 10.46 -17.05 11.51
C ASP A 229 11.59 -16.00 11.42
N ALA A 230 12.61 -16.15 12.26
CA ALA A 230 13.81 -15.32 12.17
C ALA A 230 14.49 -15.44 10.79
N ALA A 231 14.29 -16.57 10.08
CA ALA A 231 14.74 -16.78 8.72
C ALA A 231 13.88 -16.08 7.65
N LEU A 232 12.58 -15.81 7.88
CA LEU A 232 11.74 -15.01 6.97
C LEU A 232 12.17 -13.54 6.91
N GLY A 233 12.73 -13.02 8.01
CA GLY A 233 13.47 -11.75 7.99
C GLY A 233 14.69 -11.74 7.05
N ASN A 234 15.14 -12.91 6.57
CA ASN A 234 16.14 -13.06 5.50
C ASN A 234 15.55 -13.32 4.09
N PHE A 235 14.25 -13.60 3.94
CA PHE A 235 13.64 -13.76 2.62
C PHE A 235 13.52 -12.42 1.89
N ALA A 236 13.11 -11.35 2.59
CA ALA A 236 13.22 -9.97 2.08
C ALA A 236 14.66 -9.57 1.72
N ARG A 237 15.68 -10.22 2.34
CA ARG A 237 17.11 -10.01 2.04
C ARG A 237 17.63 -10.85 0.87
N LYS A 238 16.98 -11.98 0.53
CA LYS A 238 17.46 -12.91 -0.51
C LYS A 238 17.06 -12.47 -1.92
N GLU A 239 15.86 -11.94 -2.12
CA GLU A 239 15.43 -11.52 -3.47
C GLU A 239 16.22 -10.31 -4.00
N LYS A 240 16.72 -9.42 -3.13
CA LYS A 240 17.63 -8.33 -3.53
C LYS A 240 18.99 -8.80 -4.07
N LYS A 241 19.39 -10.06 -3.85
CA LYS A 241 20.71 -10.57 -4.30
C LYS A 241 20.72 -11.16 -5.71
N ILE A 242 19.58 -11.36 -6.37
CA ILE A 242 19.53 -12.05 -7.67
C ILE A 242 19.80 -11.11 -8.87
N HIS A 243 19.84 -9.78 -8.68
CA HIS A 243 20.19 -8.83 -9.76
C HIS A 243 21.19 -7.72 -9.37
N LEU A 244 22.16 -8.01 -8.51
CA LEU A 244 23.33 -7.14 -8.33
C LEU A 244 24.39 -7.40 -9.41
N ASN A 245 24.01 -7.21 -10.68
CA ASN A 245 24.95 -7.02 -11.78
C ASN A 245 24.37 -6.04 -12.78
N LYS A 246 24.11 -4.82 -12.30
CA LYS A 246 24.15 -3.57 -13.07
C LYS A 246 24.17 -2.43 -12.06
N LYS A 247 25.34 -1.80 -11.89
CA LYS A 247 25.45 -0.55 -11.14
C LYS A 247 24.47 0.46 -11.78
N PRO A 248 23.55 1.07 -11.02
CA PRO A 248 22.75 2.15 -11.56
C PRO A 248 23.70 3.34 -11.78
N ASN A 249 23.77 3.81 -13.03
CA ASN A 249 24.58 4.95 -13.40
C ASN A 249 23.87 6.21 -12.91
N TRP A 250 24.19 6.65 -11.69
CA TRP A 250 23.74 7.92 -11.13
C TRP A 250 24.58 9.05 -11.74
N SER A 251 24.23 9.46 -12.96
CA SER A 251 24.70 10.72 -13.52
C SER A 251 23.61 11.34 -14.40
N ASN A 252 23.21 12.56 -14.02
CA ASN A 252 22.42 13.55 -14.74
C ASN A 252 20.88 13.48 -14.58
N ALA A 253 20.42 13.82 -13.38
CA ALA A 253 19.09 14.38 -13.16
C ALA A 253 19.19 15.77 -12.53
N THR A 254 19.74 16.72 -13.28
CA THR A 254 19.58 18.17 -13.04
C THR A 254 19.34 18.86 -14.38
N LYS A 255 18.10 18.81 -14.85
CA LYS A 255 17.51 19.92 -15.60
C LYS A 255 16.09 20.15 -15.09
N SER A 256 15.96 21.26 -14.38
CA SER A 256 14.71 21.87 -13.94
C SER A 256 13.75 22.06 -15.12
N ILE A 257 12.49 21.69 -14.90
CA ILE A 257 11.35 22.02 -15.77
C ILE A 257 11.00 23.49 -15.48
N PHE A 258 11.18 24.40 -16.45
CA PHE A 258 10.44 25.66 -16.63
C PHE A 258 11.05 26.45 -17.80
N SER A 259 10.66 26.13 -19.03
CA SER A 259 10.82 27.01 -20.20
C SER A 259 9.98 26.50 -21.36
N ALA A 260 8.66 26.50 -21.21
CA ALA A 260 7.71 26.35 -22.31
C ALA A 260 6.34 26.85 -21.84
N ASN A 261 6.20 28.17 -21.71
CA ASN A 261 4.95 28.91 -21.89
C ASN A 261 5.15 30.39 -21.51
N GLU A 262 5.99 31.10 -22.28
CA GLU A 262 5.88 32.54 -22.43
C GLU A 262 6.17 32.88 -23.91
N ALA A 263 5.29 32.40 -24.79
CA ALA A 263 5.19 32.88 -26.16
C ALA A 263 3.76 33.37 -26.36
N GLN A 264 3.47 34.55 -25.82
CA GLN A 264 2.45 35.51 -26.27
C GLN A 264 2.22 36.55 -25.16
N THR A 265 2.95 37.66 -25.21
CA THR A 265 2.45 39.03 -24.99
C THR A 265 3.64 39.98 -24.82
N LYS A 266 4.00 40.67 -25.91
CA LYS A 266 4.29 42.12 -25.95
C LYS A 266 4.79 42.51 -27.34
N ILE A 267 3.80 42.80 -28.19
CA ILE A 267 3.95 43.79 -29.25
C ILE A 267 4.03 45.16 -28.57
N GLY A 268 4.94 46.01 -29.01
CA GLY A 268 4.80 47.46 -28.88
C GLY A 268 5.93 48.19 -28.14
N THR A 269 6.72 48.91 -28.94
CA THR A 269 7.45 50.17 -28.63
C THR A 269 8.63 50.09 -27.65
N SER A 270 9.78 50.72 -27.83
CA SER A 270 10.38 51.55 -28.89
C SER A 270 11.74 52.04 -28.36
N ASN A 271 12.75 52.17 -29.23
CA ASN A 271 13.92 53.08 -29.13
C ASN A 271 14.91 52.87 -27.95
N SER A 272 16.24 52.92 -28.08
CA SER A 272 17.12 53.59 -29.06
C SER A 272 18.58 53.12 -28.92
N LYS A 273 19.34 53.34 -30.01
CA LYS A 273 20.78 53.66 -30.12
C LYS A 273 21.87 52.60 -29.86
N LYS A 274 22.55 52.23 -30.97
CA LYS A 274 24.01 52.40 -31.27
C LYS A 274 24.23 51.88 -32.71
N LEU A 275 24.55 52.69 -33.74
CA LEU A 275 25.89 53.19 -34.13
C LEU A 275 26.96 52.11 -33.87
N ASP A 276 27.63 51.50 -34.84
CA ASP A 276 28.37 52.12 -35.96
C ASP A 276 28.93 51.03 -36.90
N LYS A 277 29.37 51.45 -38.11
CA LYS A 277 30.24 50.76 -39.13
C LYS A 277 29.54 49.70 -40.03
N ASN A 278 29.70 49.66 -41.36
CA ASN A 278 30.70 50.16 -42.29
C ASN A 278 30.08 50.44 -43.68
N GLU A 279 30.76 51.34 -44.40
CA GLU A 279 30.81 51.57 -45.87
C GLU A 279 29.57 52.07 -46.63
#